data_AF-A0A398AAN6-F1
#
_entry.id   AF-A0A398AAN6-F1
#
_cell.length_a   1.000
_cell.length_b   1.000
_cell.length_c   1.000
_cell.angle_alpha   90.00
_cell.angle_beta   90.00
_cell.angle_gamma   90.00
#
_symmetry.space_group_name_H-M   'P 1'
#
loop_
_entity.id
_entity.type
_entity.pdbx_description
1 polymer ?
#
loop_
_entity_poly.entity_id
_entity_poly.type
_entity_poly.pdbx_seq_one_letter_code
_entity_poly.pdbx_strand_id
1 'polypeptide(L)'
;MSRKPFLFLSCLLLLLVGFSVDLGQSLKVPFSVDDVLPMLPRQVSWPVLNSFHSAVDLLPVFIGSLTPNNNASLEWKGACFRGNEARLDITPSDRDEPGLGGGLLHLKTSEAHSLTCMDLYVFATPYRITWDYYFSARDHTLSFDSWEETAELDYVKEHGVSVFLMPSGMLGTLLSLIDVLPLFSNTAWGENANLAFLKKHMGATFEKRPQPWRSVINPEDVHSGDFLAVSKIRGRWGGFETLEKWVTGGFAGHTAVCLKDDLGRLWVGESGHENEKETARRGMSFDELLTIPEQDEWVYSDGKSTTCVAFILAMYKAAGVFGPLADHIQVTEFTIRDAYTLRLFEDNQTRLPSWCNTEKGKLEFCQILGEYRMELPGYNTIDPYPNMNENCPSLPPYYERPSKC
;
A
#
# COMPACT_ATOMS: atom_id res chain seq x y z
N MET A 1 31.67 48.80 38.94
CA MET A 1 30.26 49.04 38.55
C MET A 1 29.65 47.71 38.15
N SER A 2 28.84 47.14 39.05
CA SER A 2 28.22 45.83 38.96
C SER A 2 26.72 45.99 38.69
N ARG A 3 26.25 45.41 37.57
CA ARG A 3 24.85 45.15 37.16
C ARG A 3 25.00 44.08 36.06
N LYS A 4 24.44 42.87 36.09
CA LYS A 4 23.12 42.41 36.55
C LYS A 4 23.16 40.88 36.81
N PRO A 5 22.86 40.38 38.02
CA PRO A 5 22.47 38.98 38.23
C PRO A 5 20.94 38.79 38.17
N PHE A 6 20.17 39.86 37.97
CA PHE A 6 18.71 39.85 38.09
C PHE A 6 17.94 39.22 36.91
N LEU A 7 18.52 39.13 35.71
CA LEU A 7 17.81 38.56 34.54
C LEU A 7 17.80 37.02 34.54
N PHE A 8 18.89 36.39 35.00
CA PHE A 8 18.97 34.93 35.03
C PHE A 8 18.12 34.32 36.15
N LEU A 9 18.03 35.01 37.30
CA LEU A 9 17.19 34.58 38.41
C LEU A 9 15.69 34.72 38.09
N SER A 10 15.31 35.68 37.24
CA SER A 10 13.95 35.90 36.75
C SER A 10 13.45 34.75 35.85
N CYS A 11 14.28 34.31 34.88
CA CYS A 11 13.92 33.17 34.02
C CYS A 11 13.83 31.84 34.78
N LEU A 12 14.67 31.63 35.80
CA LEU A 12 14.59 30.40 36.61
C LEU A 12 13.38 30.40 37.54
N LEU A 13 12.96 31.56 38.07
CA LEU A 13 11.73 31.68 38.86
C LEU A 13 10.47 31.43 38.00
N LEU A 14 10.45 31.88 36.75
CA LEU A 14 9.33 31.63 35.82
C LEU A 14 9.19 30.13 35.47
N LEU A 15 10.29 29.40 35.38
CA LEU A 15 10.29 27.94 35.17
C LEU A 15 9.90 27.16 36.43
N LEU A 16 10.26 27.64 37.64
CA LEU A 16 9.92 26.98 38.91
C LEU A 16 8.49 27.27 39.41
N VAL A 17 7.94 28.46 39.11
CA VAL A 17 6.54 28.79 39.41
C VAL A 17 5.56 28.03 38.50
N GLY A 18 6.02 27.58 37.32
CA GLY A 18 5.26 26.67 36.45
C GLY A 18 5.08 25.25 36.99
N PHE A 19 5.85 24.85 38.01
CA PHE A 19 5.82 23.48 38.58
C PHE A 19 5.14 23.38 39.95
N SER A 20 4.55 24.46 40.47
CA SER A 20 3.98 24.48 41.84
C SER A 20 2.56 25.03 41.97
N VAL A 21 1.79 25.10 40.86
CA VAL A 21 0.37 25.44 40.93
C VAL A 21 -0.46 24.29 40.36
N ASP A 22 -0.92 23.46 41.27
CA ASP A 22 -1.96 22.45 41.05
C ASP A 22 -3.31 23.17 40.89
N LEU A 23 -3.59 23.68 39.68
CA LEU A 23 -4.90 24.22 39.31
C LEU A 23 -5.38 23.47 38.07
N GLY A 24 -6.32 22.54 38.28
CA GLY A 24 -6.95 21.75 37.23
C GLY A 24 -7.75 22.61 36.27
N GLN A 25 -7.10 23.14 35.24
CA GLN A 25 -7.66 23.47 33.93
C GLN A 25 -6.53 23.31 32.91
N SER A 26 -6.68 22.33 32.00
CA SER A 26 -5.76 22.08 30.89
C SER A 26 -5.54 23.36 30.09
N LEU A 27 -4.34 23.93 30.18
CA LEU A 27 -3.92 25.07 29.37
C LEU A 27 -3.86 24.59 27.91
N LYS A 28 -4.88 24.89 27.11
CA LYS A 28 -4.85 24.67 25.65
C LYS A 28 -3.78 25.59 25.05
N VAL A 29 -2.55 25.08 24.93
CA VAL A 29 -1.48 25.72 24.17
C VAL A 29 -1.88 25.78 22.68
N PRO A 30 -1.52 26.85 21.94
CA PRO A 30 -1.96 27.06 20.56
C PRO A 30 -1.28 26.15 19.52
N PHE A 31 -0.49 25.18 19.99
CA PHE A 31 0.29 24.23 19.20
C PHE A 31 0.27 22.88 19.91
N SER A 32 0.10 21.79 19.17
CA SER A 32 0.44 20.46 19.69
C SER A 32 1.96 20.37 19.88
N VAL A 33 2.42 19.52 20.79
CA VAL A 33 3.87 19.25 20.94
C VAL A 33 4.47 18.83 19.59
N ASP A 34 3.69 18.09 18.80
CA ASP A 34 4.07 17.58 17.48
C ASP A 34 4.25 18.68 16.43
N ASP A 35 3.53 19.80 16.56
CA ASP A 35 3.59 20.94 15.64
C ASP A 35 4.87 21.76 15.80
N VAL A 36 5.48 21.73 16.99
CA VAL A 36 6.69 22.51 17.32
C VAL A 36 7.96 21.70 17.07
N LEU A 37 7.86 20.37 17.01
CA LEU A 37 9.00 19.48 16.77
C LEU A 37 9.82 19.88 15.53
N PRO A 38 9.24 20.21 14.36
CA PRO A 38 10.03 20.61 13.18
C PRO A 38 10.84 21.90 13.38
N MET A 39 10.43 22.76 14.32
CA MET A 39 11.11 24.03 14.64
C MET A 39 12.19 23.89 15.71
N LEU A 40 12.27 22.74 16.39
CA LEU A 40 13.30 22.46 17.39
C LEU A 40 14.60 21.96 16.73
N PRO A 41 15.77 22.18 17.37
CA PRO A 41 17.05 21.69 16.88
C PRO A 41 17.01 20.20 16.56
N ARG A 42 17.58 19.79 15.43
CA ARG A 42 17.57 18.39 14.95
C ARG A 42 17.99 17.37 16.01
N GLN A 43 18.91 17.70 16.93
CA GLN A 43 19.29 16.76 17.99
C GLN A 43 18.15 16.39 18.95
N VAL A 44 17.14 17.26 19.09
CA VAL A 44 16.00 17.09 20.00
C VAL A 44 14.76 16.60 19.24
N SER A 45 14.50 17.14 18.06
CA SER A 45 13.29 16.82 17.28
C SER A 45 13.39 15.54 16.48
N TRP A 46 14.55 15.20 15.95
CA TRP A 46 14.71 14.08 15.02
C TRP A 46 14.44 12.70 15.63
N PRO A 47 14.82 12.40 16.89
CA PRO A 47 14.45 11.14 17.53
C PRO A 47 12.94 11.00 17.75
N VAL A 48 12.25 12.10 18.03
CA VAL A 48 10.82 12.14 18.32
C VAL A 48 10.00 12.10 17.01
N LEU A 49 10.39 12.89 16.00
CA LEU A 49 9.80 12.83 14.66
C LEU A 49 9.93 11.41 14.08
N ASN A 50 11.11 10.78 14.16
CA ASN A 50 11.29 9.40 13.71
C ASN A 50 10.43 8.36 14.45
N SER A 51 9.88 8.69 15.63
CA SER A 51 8.93 7.83 16.36
C SER A 51 7.46 8.08 15.99
N PHE A 52 7.17 9.22 15.36
CA PHE A 52 5.84 9.61 14.88
C PHE A 52 5.62 9.32 13.38
N HIS A 53 6.63 8.81 12.67
CA HIS A 53 6.56 8.53 11.23
C HIS A 53 6.76 7.05 10.92
N SER A 54 5.76 6.45 10.30
CA SER A 54 5.77 5.09 9.78
C SER A 54 5.32 5.08 8.32
N ALA A 55 5.77 4.11 7.53
CA ALA A 55 5.25 3.91 6.19
C ALA A 55 3.71 3.78 6.16
N VAL A 56 3.11 3.27 7.26
CA VAL A 56 1.65 3.17 7.47
C VAL A 56 0.96 4.53 7.32
N ASP A 57 1.66 5.63 7.60
CA ASP A 57 1.14 7.00 7.44
C ASP A 57 0.84 7.39 5.99
N LEU A 58 1.31 6.60 5.02
CA LEU A 58 0.99 6.75 3.59
C LEU A 58 -0.30 6.03 3.19
N LEU A 59 -0.93 5.28 4.09
CA LEU A 59 -2.17 4.56 3.76
C LEU A 59 -3.38 5.51 3.91
N PRO A 60 -4.10 5.81 2.82
CA PRO A 60 -5.33 6.59 2.89
C PRO A 60 -6.44 5.82 3.61
N VAL A 61 -7.27 6.54 4.36
CA VAL A 61 -8.51 6.03 4.96
C VAL A 61 -9.69 6.49 4.13
N PHE A 62 -10.53 5.56 3.68
CA PHE A 62 -11.75 5.89 2.96
C PHE A 62 -12.75 6.61 3.88
N ILE A 63 -13.28 7.74 3.42
CA ILE A 63 -14.24 8.57 4.16
C ILE A 63 -15.65 8.39 3.63
N GLY A 64 -15.81 8.33 2.31
CA GLY A 64 -17.11 8.24 1.64
C GLY A 64 -17.05 8.77 0.21
N SER A 65 -18.18 8.74 -0.48
CA SER A 65 -18.29 9.16 -1.89
C SER A 65 -19.19 10.40 -2.02
N LEU A 66 -18.70 11.43 -2.72
CA LEU A 66 -19.39 12.71 -2.92
C LEU A 66 -20.25 12.66 -4.19
N THR A 67 -21.55 12.43 -4.01
CA THR A 67 -22.51 12.43 -5.12
C THR A 67 -23.08 13.83 -5.37
N PRO A 68 -23.25 14.24 -6.64
CA PRO A 68 -23.78 15.57 -6.97
C PRO A 68 -25.31 15.68 -6.80
N ASN A 69 -26.01 14.55 -6.80
CA ASN A 69 -27.46 14.49 -6.73
C ASN A 69 -27.89 14.16 -5.30
N ASN A 70 -28.15 15.18 -4.46
CA ASN A 70 -29.10 15.13 -3.32
C ASN A 70 -29.01 16.34 -2.34
N ASN A 71 -28.22 17.39 -2.61
CA ASN A 71 -27.78 18.35 -1.57
C ASN A 71 -27.20 17.65 -0.32
N ALA A 72 -26.85 16.36 -0.44
CA ALA A 72 -26.31 15.57 0.63
C ALA A 72 -24.86 16.00 0.79
N SER A 73 -24.55 16.61 1.91
CA SER A 73 -23.18 16.85 2.30
C SER A 73 -22.62 15.62 3.00
N LEU A 74 -21.38 15.29 2.68
CA LEU A 74 -20.62 14.28 3.39
C LEU A 74 -19.95 14.96 4.59
N GLU A 75 -20.22 14.46 5.78
CA GLU A 75 -19.61 14.97 7.02
C GLU A 75 -18.66 13.94 7.62
N TRP A 76 -17.50 14.40 8.08
CA TRP A 76 -16.53 13.53 8.75
C TRP A 76 -15.61 14.28 9.71
N LYS A 77 -14.81 13.51 10.44
CA LYS A 77 -13.76 14.00 11.32
C LYS A 77 -12.41 13.73 10.66
N GLY A 78 -11.70 14.81 10.30
CA GLY A 78 -10.34 14.76 9.82
C GLY A 78 -9.32 14.57 10.93
N ALA A 79 -8.04 14.53 10.53
CA ALA A 79 -6.92 14.51 11.47
C ALA A 79 -6.75 15.90 12.11
N CYS A 80 -6.77 16.95 11.29
CA CYS A 80 -6.69 18.35 11.68
C CYS A 80 -8.05 18.92 12.11
N PHE A 81 -9.05 18.81 11.25
CA PHE A 81 -10.36 19.45 11.42
C PHE A 81 -11.41 18.46 11.92
N ARG A 82 -12.14 18.80 12.98
CA ARG A 82 -13.14 17.89 13.57
C ARG A 82 -14.56 18.06 13.03
N GLY A 83 -14.83 19.16 12.31
CA GLY A 83 -16.08 19.36 11.61
C GLY A 83 -15.83 19.63 10.14
N ASN A 84 -15.76 18.57 9.33
CA ASN A 84 -15.63 18.68 7.88
C ASN A 84 -16.96 18.38 7.22
N GLU A 85 -17.30 19.16 6.21
CA GLU A 85 -18.50 19.01 5.40
C GLU A 85 -18.11 19.25 3.94
N ALA A 86 -18.43 18.33 3.03
CA ALA A 86 -18.18 18.51 1.61
C ALA A 86 -19.39 18.19 0.74
N ARG A 87 -19.43 18.85 -0.41
CA ARG A 87 -20.42 18.63 -1.48
C ARG A 87 -19.74 18.77 -2.83
N LEU A 88 -20.32 18.14 -3.85
CA LEU A 88 -19.82 18.20 -5.22
C LEU A 88 -20.91 18.78 -6.13
N ASP A 89 -20.58 19.84 -6.86
CA ASP A 89 -21.46 20.43 -7.87
C ASP A 89 -20.89 20.15 -9.27
N ILE A 90 -21.70 19.70 -10.23
CA ILE A 90 -21.23 19.53 -11.62
C ILE A 90 -21.22 20.89 -12.33
N THR A 91 -20.10 21.24 -12.95
CA THR A 91 -19.98 22.44 -13.78
C THR A 91 -20.26 22.08 -15.25
N PRO A 92 -21.18 22.79 -15.93
CA PRO A 92 -21.48 22.52 -17.34
C PRO A 92 -20.29 22.91 -18.24
N SER A 93 -20.19 22.28 -19.42
CA SER A 93 -19.21 22.69 -20.43
C SER A 93 -19.53 24.10 -20.94
N ASP A 94 -18.47 24.87 -21.15
CA ASP A 94 -18.58 26.20 -21.73
C ASP A 94 -18.91 26.11 -23.22
N ARG A 95 -19.71 27.04 -23.75
CA ARG A 95 -20.19 26.97 -25.15
C ARG A 95 -19.09 27.15 -26.19
N ASP A 96 -17.96 27.74 -25.78
CA ASP A 96 -16.84 28.10 -26.64
C ASP A 96 -15.70 27.05 -26.61
N GLU A 97 -15.73 26.10 -25.67
CA GLU A 97 -14.81 24.94 -25.61
C GLU A 97 -15.62 23.64 -25.47
N PRO A 98 -15.64 22.76 -26.49
CA PRO A 98 -16.41 21.51 -26.47
C PRO A 98 -15.74 20.45 -25.58
N GLY A 99 -15.75 20.67 -24.27
CA GLY A 99 -15.39 19.70 -23.22
C GLY A 99 -16.62 18.99 -22.65
N LEU A 100 -16.42 18.07 -21.70
CA LEU A 100 -17.52 17.35 -21.04
C LEU A 100 -18.09 18.07 -19.81
N GLY A 101 -17.67 19.31 -19.57
CA GLY A 101 -17.88 19.99 -18.30
C GLY A 101 -17.01 19.38 -17.20
N GLY A 102 -17.11 19.92 -16.00
CA GLY A 102 -16.25 19.59 -14.88
C GLY A 102 -17.02 19.39 -13.59
N GLY A 103 -16.35 19.62 -12.47
CA GLY A 103 -16.94 19.59 -11.14
C GLY A 103 -16.30 20.61 -10.22
N LEU A 104 -17.08 21.12 -9.27
CA LEU A 104 -16.61 21.99 -8.20
C LEU A 104 -16.93 21.32 -6.86
N LEU A 105 -15.89 20.82 -6.20
CA LEU A 105 -15.99 20.29 -4.85
C LEU A 105 -15.87 21.44 -3.87
N HIS A 106 -16.91 21.64 -3.06
CA HIS A 106 -16.90 22.56 -1.94
C HIS A 106 -16.56 21.78 -0.68
N LEU A 107 -15.49 22.17 0.01
CA LEU A 107 -15.09 21.58 1.29
C LEU A 107 -15.07 22.67 2.35
N LYS A 108 -15.92 22.53 3.36
CA LYS A 108 -15.91 23.35 4.55
C LYS A 108 -15.20 22.62 5.67
N THR A 109 -14.13 23.21 6.18
CA THR A 109 -13.39 22.67 7.33
C THR A 109 -13.59 23.54 8.56
N SER A 110 -13.81 22.93 9.72
CA SER A 110 -14.05 23.62 10.98
C SER A 110 -13.48 22.85 12.18
N GLU A 111 -13.42 23.51 13.34
CA GLU A 111 -12.90 22.94 14.59
C GLU A 111 -11.48 22.37 14.44
N ALA A 112 -10.54 23.20 13.94
CA ALA A 112 -9.13 22.84 13.87
C ALA A 112 -8.60 22.54 15.27
N HIS A 113 -7.96 21.38 15.45
CA HIS A 113 -7.39 21.02 16.75
C HIS A 113 -6.12 21.82 17.08
N SER A 114 -5.42 22.34 16.07
CA SER A 114 -4.22 23.19 16.19
C SER A 114 -4.20 24.25 15.10
N LEU A 115 -3.47 25.34 15.33
CA LEU A 115 -3.31 26.45 14.36
C LEU A 115 -2.43 26.09 13.17
N THR A 116 -1.61 25.05 13.28
CA THR A 116 -0.64 24.63 12.26
C THR A 116 -0.92 23.24 11.69
N CYS A 117 -1.97 22.57 12.15
CA CYS A 117 -2.32 21.27 11.61
C CYS A 117 -2.84 21.39 10.18
N MET A 118 -2.82 20.27 9.47
CA MET A 118 -3.39 20.20 8.13
C MET A 118 -3.87 18.79 7.79
N ASP A 119 -4.93 18.73 7.00
CA ASP A 119 -5.41 17.51 6.38
C ASP A 119 -4.93 17.44 4.93
N LEU A 120 -4.62 16.24 4.46
CA LEU A 120 -4.36 15.93 3.06
C LEU A 120 -5.42 14.92 2.62
N TYR A 121 -6.11 15.22 1.53
CA TYR A 121 -7.14 14.34 0.95
C TYR A 121 -6.72 13.87 -0.44
N VAL A 122 -7.10 12.64 -0.76
CA VAL A 122 -7.06 12.08 -2.10
C VAL A 122 -8.50 11.93 -2.59
N PHE A 123 -8.79 12.41 -3.79
CA PHE A 123 -10.07 12.32 -4.45
C PHE A 123 -9.91 11.43 -5.67
N ALA A 124 -10.68 10.36 -5.76
CA ALA A 124 -10.52 9.34 -6.79
C ALA A 124 -11.83 9.03 -7.51
N THR A 125 -11.72 8.84 -8.81
CA THR A 125 -12.67 8.11 -9.65
C THR A 125 -11.89 6.93 -10.27
N PRO A 126 -12.57 5.97 -10.91
CA PRO A 126 -11.85 4.95 -11.68
C PRO A 126 -11.03 5.48 -12.85
N TYR A 127 -11.19 6.75 -13.22
CA TYR A 127 -10.49 7.38 -14.34
C TYR A 127 -9.33 8.25 -13.89
N ARG A 128 -9.44 8.87 -12.70
CA ARG A 128 -8.42 9.81 -12.22
C ARG A 128 -8.25 9.77 -10.72
N ILE A 129 -7.05 10.18 -10.30
CA ILE A 129 -6.71 10.43 -8.91
C ILE A 129 -6.17 11.86 -8.81
N THR A 130 -6.72 12.66 -7.91
CA THR A 130 -6.21 13.99 -7.55
C THR A 130 -6.08 14.11 -6.03
N TRP A 131 -5.35 15.11 -5.55
CA TRP A 131 -5.18 15.37 -4.14
C TRP A 131 -5.26 16.87 -3.84
N ASP A 132 -5.54 17.22 -2.59
CA ASP A 132 -5.45 18.60 -2.12
C ASP A 132 -5.23 18.64 -0.60
N TYR A 133 -4.70 19.76 -0.10
CA TYR A 133 -4.37 19.96 1.31
C TYR A 133 -5.06 21.18 1.90
N TYR A 134 -5.46 21.07 3.17
CA TYR A 134 -6.20 22.12 3.87
C TYR A 134 -5.54 22.42 5.21
N PHE A 135 -5.21 23.70 5.44
CA PHE A 135 -4.47 24.18 6.62
C PHE A 135 -5.21 25.27 7.41
N SER A 136 -6.41 25.65 6.97
CA SER A 136 -7.24 26.63 7.67
C SER A 136 -8.70 26.19 7.72
N ALA A 137 -9.37 26.49 8.84
CA ALA A 137 -10.79 26.25 9.04
C ALA A 137 -11.61 27.33 8.29
N ARG A 138 -12.02 27.02 7.07
CA ARG A 138 -12.79 27.90 6.19
C ARG A 138 -13.47 27.07 5.09
N ASP A 139 -14.19 27.76 4.22
CA ASP A 139 -14.71 27.18 2.99
C ASP A 139 -13.59 27.16 1.92
N HIS A 140 -13.41 26.01 1.28
CA HIS A 140 -12.45 25.75 0.22
C HIS A 140 -13.17 25.19 -1.01
N THR A 141 -12.49 25.25 -2.15
CA THR A 141 -12.99 24.73 -3.42
C THR A 141 -11.90 24.01 -4.18
N LEU A 142 -12.19 22.84 -4.73
CA LEU A 142 -11.35 22.09 -5.65
C LEU A 142 -12.09 21.95 -7.00
N SER A 143 -11.43 22.36 -8.09
CA SER A 143 -11.98 22.29 -9.45
C SER A 143 -11.51 21.02 -10.16
N PHE A 144 -12.45 20.36 -10.83
CA PHE A 144 -12.19 19.37 -11.87
C PHE A 144 -12.50 20.07 -13.20
N ASP A 145 -11.48 20.40 -14.00
CA ASP A 145 -11.65 21.30 -15.15
C ASP A 145 -12.47 20.67 -16.28
N SER A 146 -12.13 19.44 -16.69
CA SER A 146 -12.94 18.62 -17.60
C SER A 146 -12.85 17.16 -17.20
N TRP A 147 -13.99 16.45 -17.26
CA TRP A 147 -14.03 14.98 -17.20
C TRP A 147 -13.27 14.38 -18.40
N GLU A 148 -12.61 13.23 -18.20
CA GLU A 148 -11.71 12.61 -19.19
C GLU A 148 -12.53 12.02 -20.35
N GLU A 149 -13.61 11.32 -19.98
CA GLU A 149 -14.49 10.61 -20.90
C GLU A 149 -15.94 10.74 -20.44
N THR A 150 -16.90 10.51 -21.35
CA THR A 150 -18.34 10.59 -21.01
C THR A 150 -18.73 9.61 -19.91
N ALA A 151 -18.06 8.47 -19.86
CA ALA A 151 -18.28 7.44 -18.85
C ALA A 151 -17.78 7.85 -17.46
N GLU A 152 -16.77 8.73 -17.33
CA GLU A 152 -16.40 9.32 -16.04
C GLU A 152 -17.51 10.23 -15.52
N LEU A 153 -18.05 11.09 -16.39
CA LEU A 153 -19.15 11.99 -16.02
C LEU A 153 -20.39 11.21 -15.55
N ASP A 154 -20.74 10.14 -16.27
CA ASP A 154 -21.89 9.30 -15.90
C ASP A 154 -21.63 8.53 -14.60
N TYR A 155 -20.42 8.00 -14.41
CA TYR A 155 -19.99 7.41 -13.14
C TYR A 155 -20.13 8.39 -11.98
N VAL A 156 -19.62 9.62 -12.11
CA VAL A 156 -19.66 10.65 -11.05
C VAL A 156 -21.08 11.04 -10.69
N LYS A 157 -22.01 11.09 -11.66
CA LYS A 157 -23.43 11.38 -11.40
C LYS A 157 -24.11 10.32 -10.53
N GLU A 158 -23.71 9.06 -10.70
CA GLU A 158 -24.35 7.92 -10.05
C GLU A 158 -23.65 7.54 -8.72
N HIS A 159 -22.32 7.50 -8.71
CA HIS A 159 -21.51 7.00 -7.60
C HIS A 159 -20.71 8.10 -6.87
N GLY A 160 -20.53 9.25 -7.52
CA GLY A 160 -19.77 10.36 -6.94
C GLY A 160 -18.27 10.22 -7.03
N VAL A 161 -17.55 11.10 -6.33
CA VAL A 161 -16.08 11.07 -6.21
C VAL A 161 -15.69 10.51 -4.85
N SER A 162 -14.88 9.46 -4.81
CA SER A 162 -14.42 8.84 -3.57
C SER A 162 -13.41 9.73 -2.86
N VAL A 163 -13.63 9.96 -1.56
CA VAL A 163 -12.79 10.79 -0.70
C VAL A 163 -12.00 9.91 0.24
N PHE A 164 -10.69 10.14 0.28
CA PHE A 164 -9.75 9.47 1.15
C PHE A 164 -8.98 10.49 1.97
N LEU A 165 -8.85 10.26 3.28
CA LEU A 165 -8.05 11.08 4.19
C LEU A 165 -6.68 10.42 4.41
N MET A 166 -5.62 11.21 4.32
CA MET A 166 -4.29 10.83 4.80
C MET A 166 -4.19 11.19 6.29
N PRO A 167 -4.24 10.22 7.22
CA PRO A 167 -4.41 10.51 8.65
C PRO A 167 -3.25 11.31 9.26
N SER A 168 -2.07 11.22 8.65
CA SER A 168 -0.82 11.80 9.16
C SER A 168 -0.55 13.21 8.59
N GLY A 169 -1.46 13.76 7.80
CA GLY A 169 -1.38 15.11 7.22
C GLY A 169 -0.22 15.28 6.24
N MET A 170 0.00 16.51 5.72
CA MET A 170 1.06 16.78 4.73
C MET A 170 2.46 16.57 5.29
N LEU A 171 2.72 16.97 6.55
CA LEU A 171 4.06 16.83 7.13
C LEU A 171 4.41 15.36 7.36
N GLY A 172 3.48 14.57 7.91
CA GLY A 172 3.64 13.11 8.02
C GLY A 172 3.83 12.47 6.65
N THR A 173 2.99 12.83 5.67
CA THR A 173 3.11 12.33 4.28
C THR A 173 4.46 12.69 3.65
N LEU A 174 4.91 13.94 3.77
CA LEU A 174 6.19 14.41 3.22
C LEU A 174 7.38 13.73 3.90
N LEU A 175 7.31 13.51 5.21
CA LEU A 175 8.36 12.80 5.95
C LEU A 175 8.35 11.31 5.61
N SER A 176 7.19 10.69 5.40
CA SER A 176 7.10 9.30 4.92
C SER A 176 7.57 9.14 3.47
N LEU A 177 7.45 10.18 2.62
CA LEU A 177 8.07 10.18 1.29
C LEU A 177 9.60 10.13 1.35
N ILE A 178 10.24 10.59 2.44
CA ILE A 178 11.70 10.43 2.62
C ILE A 178 12.07 8.95 2.76
N ASP A 179 11.21 8.14 3.39
CA ASP A 179 11.43 6.69 3.53
C ASP A 179 11.11 5.94 2.22
N VAL A 180 10.18 6.45 1.40
CA VAL A 180 9.67 5.76 0.20
C VAL A 180 10.37 6.15 -1.11
N LEU A 181 10.66 7.43 -1.36
CA LEU A 181 11.31 7.86 -2.61
C LEU A 181 12.66 7.19 -2.88
N PRO A 182 13.53 6.93 -1.89
CA PRO A 182 14.79 6.22 -2.11
C PRO A 182 14.61 4.80 -2.67
N LEU A 183 13.48 4.14 -2.36
CA LEU A 183 13.23 2.74 -2.73
C LEU A 183 13.28 2.51 -4.24
N PHE A 184 12.90 3.53 -5.03
CA PHE A 184 12.84 3.45 -6.48
C PHE A 184 14.21 3.67 -7.16
N SER A 185 15.25 4.00 -6.40
CA SER A 185 16.59 4.23 -6.94
C SER A 185 17.28 2.92 -7.38
N ASN A 186 17.90 2.92 -8.55
CA ASN A 186 18.68 1.77 -9.05
C ASN A 186 20.15 1.79 -8.56
N THR A 187 20.41 2.38 -7.40
CA THR A 187 21.74 2.54 -6.82
C THR A 187 21.92 1.63 -5.60
N ALA A 188 23.15 1.50 -5.09
CA ALA A 188 23.40 0.83 -3.82
C ALA A 188 22.69 1.54 -2.64
N TRP A 189 22.48 2.85 -2.74
CA TRP A 189 21.66 3.59 -1.77
C TRP A 189 20.20 3.15 -1.81
N GLY A 190 19.62 3.03 -3.00
CA GLY A 190 18.26 2.50 -3.16
C GLY A 190 18.13 1.07 -2.64
N GLU A 191 19.08 0.19 -2.95
CA GLU A 191 19.12 -1.18 -2.42
C GLU A 191 19.15 -1.18 -0.90
N ASN A 192 20.06 -0.42 -0.28
CA ASN A 192 20.13 -0.30 1.18
C ASN A 192 18.85 0.28 1.79
N ALA A 193 18.19 1.22 1.12
CA ALA A 193 16.91 1.76 1.55
C ALA A 193 15.80 0.70 1.54
N ASN A 194 15.71 -0.12 0.48
CA ASN A 194 14.76 -1.24 0.41
C ASN A 194 15.00 -2.25 1.54
N LEU A 195 16.25 -2.64 1.77
CA LEU A 195 16.63 -3.55 2.84
C LEU A 195 16.27 -2.97 4.22
N ALA A 196 16.58 -1.70 4.46
CA ALA A 196 16.29 -1.02 5.72
C ALA A 196 14.78 -0.90 5.97
N PHE A 197 14.01 -0.58 4.93
CA PHE A 197 12.55 -0.46 4.98
C PHE A 197 11.92 -1.81 5.37
N LEU A 198 12.24 -2.88 4.66
CA LEU A 198 11.69 -4.22 4.92
C LEU A 198 12.16 -4.78 6.28
N LYS A 199 13.40 -4.48 6.70
CA LYS A 199 13.90 -4.78 8.06
C LYS A 199 13.07 -4.08 9.14
N LYS A 200 12.84 -2.77 8.97
CA LYS A 200 12.13 -1.91 9.92
C LYS A 200 10.66 -2.30 10.03
N HIS A 201 10.00 -2.57 8.91
CA HIS A 201 8.54 -2.70 8.84
C HIS A 201 8.03 -4.15 8.78
N MET A 202 8.88 -5.12 8.43
CA MET A 202 8.48 -6.52 8.29
C MET A 202 9.37 -7.49 9.08
N GLY A 203 10.45 -7.02 9.70
CA GLY A 203 11.39 -7.88 10.42
C GLY A 203 12.21 -8.82 9.52
N ALA A 204 12.30 -8.53 8.22
CA ALA A 204 13.11 -9.32 7.29
C ALA A 204 14.60 -9.29 7.65
N THR A 205 15.35 -10.36 7.43
CA THR A 205 16.77 -10.44 7.84
C THR A 205 17.74 -10.09 6.72
N PHE A 206 17.47 -10.53 5.48
CA PHE A 206 18.35 -10.39 4.32
C PHE A 206 19.78 -10.84 4.63
N GLU A 207 19.94 -12.09 5.07
CA GLU A 207 21.26 -12.70 5.28
C GLU A 207 22.01 -12.83 3.94
N LYS A 208 23.27 -12.38 3.87
CA LYS A 208 24.06 -12.52 2.63
C LYS A 208 24.52 -13.95 2.42
N ARG A 209 24.38 -14.45 1.20
CA ARG A 209 24.85 -15.77 0.76
C ARG A 209 26.33 -15.74 0.37
N PRO A 210 27.06 -16.85 0.56
CA PRO A 210 28.40 -16.99 -0.01
C PRO A 210 28.33 -16.96 -1.55
N GLN A 211 29.35 -16.42 -2.19
CA GLN A 211 29.45 -16.48 -3.65
C GLN A 211 29.77 -17.91 -4.13
N PRO A 212 29.32 -18.31 -5.34
CA PRO A 212 28.58 -17.50 -6.32
C PRO A 212 27.08 -17.38 -5.99
N TRP A 213 26.48 -16.21 -6.23
CA TRP A 213 25.05 -15.95 -6.01
C TRP A 213 24.12 -16.52 -7.09
N ARG A 214 24.62 -17.47 -7.88
CA ARG A 214 23.90 -18.12 -8.97
C ARG A 214 24.20 -19.61 -8.92
N SER A 215 23.14 -20.39 -8.93
CA SER A 215 23.19 -21.85 -9.01
C SER A 215 23.24 -22.28 -10.47
N VAL A 216 24.01 -23.33 -10.76
CA VAL A 216 23.97 -24.00 -12.07
C VAL A 216 22.81 -24.99 -12.03
N ILE A 217 21.76 -24.71 -12.80
CA ILE A 217 20.54 -25.51 -12.86
C ILE A 217 20.65 -26.48 -14.03
N ASN A 218 20.22 -27.72 -13.83
CA ASN A 218 19.96 -28.65 -14.91
C ASN A 218 18.50 -28.49 -15.37
N PRO A 219 18.22 -28.07 -16.63
CA PRO A 219 16.85 -27.89 -17.13
C PRO A 219 15.99 -29.15 -17.08
N GLU A 220 16.59 -30.34 -17.04
CA GLU A 220 15.84 -31.60 -16.91
C GLU A 220 15.19 -31.76 -15.53
N ASP A 221 15.78 -31.17 -14.49
CA ASP A 221 15.23 -31.24 -13.14
C ASP A 221 14.08 -30.24 -12.91
N VAL A 222 13.85 -29.33 -13.87
CA VAL A 222 12.75 -28.35 -13.84
C VAL A 222 11.53 -28.95 -14.52
N HIS A 223 10.37 -28.84 -13.87
CA HIS A 223 9.12 -29.40 -14.37
C HIS A 223 8.10 -28.30 -14.71
N SER A 224 7.19 -28.62 -15.63
CA SER A 224 6.03 -27.76 -15.89
C SER A 224 5.22 -27.60 -14.61
N GLY A 225 4.99 -26.36 -14.22
CA GLY A 225 4.33 -26.03 -12.96
C GLY A 225 5.30 -25.66 -11.84
N ASP A 226 6.61 -25.73 -12.00
CA ASP A 226 7.52 -25.21 -10.96
C ASP A 226 7.31 -23.71 -10.77
N PHE A 227 7.05 -23.31 -9.53
CA PHE A 227 6.75 -21.94 -9.12
C PHE A 227 8.04 -21.15 -8.88
N LEU A 228 8.15 -19.97 -9.50
CA LEU A 228 9.24 -19.02 -9.28
C LEU A 228 8.74 -17.85 -8.44
N ALA A 229 9.29 -17.71 -7.23
CA ALA A 229 9.10 -16.53 -6.40
C ALA A 229 10.30 -15.58 -6.57
N VAL A 230 10.02 -14.31 -6.87
CA VAL A 230 11.04 -13.28 -7.11
C VAL A 230 10.90 -12.18 -6.07
N SER A 231 12.04 -11.74 -5.53
CA SER A 231 12.12 -10.60 -4.60
C SER A 231 13.19 -9.63 -5.07
N LYS A 232 12.77 -8.63 -5.83
CA LYS A 232 13.61 -7.52 -6.28
C LYS A 232 13.63 -6.43 -5.23
N ILE A 233 14.80 -5.85 -5.03
CA ILE A 233 15.05 -4.84 -3.99
C ILE A 233 15.79 -3.62 -4.54
N ARG A 234 15.83 -3.48 -5.87
CA ARG A 234 16.61 -2.44 -6.54
C ARG A 234 15.91 -1.90 -7.80
N GLY A 235 16.03 -0.59 -7.99
CA GLY A 235 15.44 0.13 -9.13
C GLY A 235 13.93 0.33 -8.98
N ARG A 236 13.31 0.95 -10.00
CA ARG A 236 11.88 1.30 -9.98
C ARG A 236 10.99 0.12 -9.56
N TRP A 237 11.15 -1.02 -10.22
CA TRP A 237 10.41 -2.24 -9.91
C TRP A 237 10.75 -2.82 -8.54
N GLY A 238 11.99 -2.69 -8.07
CA GLY A 238 12.35 -3.09 -6.70
C GLY A 238 11.64 -2.25 -5.63
N GLY A 239 11.45 -0.95 -5.90
CA GLY A 239 10.67 -0.07 -5.02
C GLY A 239 9.19 -0.48 -4.97
N PHE A 240 8.57 -0.75 -6.12
CA PHE A 240 7.20 -1.26 -6.18
C PHE A 240 7.05 -2.59 -5.45
N GLU A 241 7.91 -3.56 -5.75
CA GLU A 241 7.90 -4.87 -5.09
C GLU A 241 8.12 -4.75 -3.57
N THR A 242 8.93 -3.80 -3.10
CA THR A 242 9.12 -3.57 -1.66
C THR A 242 7.85 -3.04 -0.99
N LEU A 243 7.14 -2.11 -1.64
CA LEU A 243 5.86 -1.63 -1.14
C LEU A 243 4.79 -2.72 -1.19
N GLU A 244 4.74 -3.50 -2.27
CA GLU A 244 3.83 -4.64 -2.43
C GLU A 244 4.04 -5.69 -1.33
N LYS A 245 5.30 -6.11 -1.10
CA LYS A 245 5.67 -6.99 0.02
C LYS A 245 5.16 -6.45 1.35
N TRP A 246 5.37 -5.15 1.57
CA TRP A 246 4.95 -4.49 2.79
C TRP A 246 3.43 -4.37 2.94
N VAL A 247 2.66 -4.12 1.89
CA VAL A 247 1.19 -4.04 2.04
C VAL A 247 0.54 -5.42 2.12
N THR A 248 1.09 -6.43 1.44
CA THR A 248 0.54 -7.81 1.42
C THR A 248 1.09 -8.72 2.51
N GLY A 249 2.16 -8.31 3.20
CA GLY A 249 2.90 -9.15 4.13
C GLY A 249 3.73 -10.26 3.47
N GLY A 250 3.82 -10.28 2.13
CA GLY A 250 4.62 -11.23 1.37
C GLY A 250 6.10 -10.86 1.35
N PHE A 251 6.99 -11.84 1.15
CA PHE A 251 8.44 -11.59 1.04
C PHE A 251 8.98 -11.72 -0.40
N ALA A 252 8.09 -12.09 -1.33
CA ALA A 252 8.28 -12.01 -2.77
C ALA A 252 7.34 -10.93 -3.33
N GLY A 253 7.78 -10.24 -4.38
CA GLY A 253 7.00 -9.18 -5.06
C GLY A 253 6.67 -9.52 -6.50
N HIS A 254 7.12 -10.66 -7.03
CA HIS A 254 6.68 -11.14 -8.33
C HIS A 254 6.72 -12.65 -8.40
N THR A 255 5.90 -13.22 -9.28
CA THR A 255 5.82 -14.67 -9.47
C THR A 255 5.79 -15.02 -10.94
N ALA A 256 6.37 -16.17 -11.27
CA ALA A 256 6.33 -16.75 -12.61
C ALA A 256 6.25 -18.28 -12.51
N VAL A 257 5.95 -18.95 -13.62
CA VAL A 257 5.87 -20.42 -13.68
C VAL A 257 6.75 -20.97 -14.79
N CYS A 258 7.45 -22.06 -14.50
CA CYS A 258 8.19 -22.82 -15.50
C CYS A 258 7.25 -23.71 -16.31
N LEU A 259 7.44 -23.75 -17.63
CA LEU A 259 6.67 -24.59 -18.54
C LEU A 259 7.60 -25.26 -19.54
N LYS A 260 7.41 -26.55 -19.78
CA LYS A 260 8.01 -27.27 -20.91
C LYS A 260 7.01 -27.38 -22.04
N ASP A 261 7.45 -27.06 -23.25
CA ASP A 261 6.67 -27.34 -24.46
C ASP A 261 6.81 -28.80 -24.91
N ASP A 262 6.08 -29.19 -25.96
CA ASP A 262 6.08 -30.55 -26.50
C ASP A 262 7.46 -31.04 -26.99
N LEU A 263 8.41 -30.12 -27.21
CA LEU A 263 9.78 -30.42 -27.60
C LEU A 263 10.72 -30.50 -26.38
N GLY A 264 10.20 -30.35 -25.16
CA GLY A 264 10.95 -30.33 -23.92
C GLY A 264 11.70 -29.01 -23.66
N ARG A 265 11.45 -27.96 -24.44
CA ARG A 265 12.10 -26.66 -24.23
C ARG A 265 11.47 -25.96 -23.04
N LEU A 266 12.32 -25.42 -22.16
CA LEU A 266 11.90 -24.72 -20.95
C LEU A 266 11.59 -23.24 -21.24
N TRP A 267 10.42 -22.81 -20.78
CA TRP A 267 9.87 -21.46 -20.88
C TRP A 267 9.50 -20.94 -19.49
N VAL A 268 9.44 -19.63 -19.35
CA VAL A 268 8.91 -18.95 -18.15
C VAL A 268 7.67 -18.19 -18.57
N GLY A 269 6.53 -18.51 -17.96
CA GLY A 269 5.26 -17.80 -18.13
C GLY A 269 5.03 -16.85 -16.96
N GLU A 270 4.62 -15.61 -17.26
CA GLU A 270 4.29 -14.60 -16.26
C GLU A 270 3.17 -13.68 -16.79
N SER A 271 2.44 -13.04 -15.86
CA SER A 271 1.52 -11.93 -16.19
C SER A 271 2.17 -10.59 -15.80
N GLY A 272 1.92 -9.55 -16.60
CA GLY A 272 2.49 -8.22 -16.39
C GLY A 272 1.77 -7.09 -17.14
N HIS A 273 0.49 -7.27 -17.49
CA HIS A 273 -0.30 -6.23 -18.15
C HIS A 273 -1.25 -5.58 -17.15
N GLU A 274 -1.21 -4.24 -17.06
CA GLU A 274 -2.13 -3.43 -16.26
C GLU A 274 -3.41 -3.19 -17.07
N ASN A 275 -4.56 -3.20 -16.39
CA ASN A 275 -5.85 -2.94 -17.01
C ASN A 275 -6.73 -2.12 -16.04
N GLU A 276 -7.25 -0.98 -16.51
CA GLU A 276 -7.81 0.07 -15.63
C GLU A 276 -9.17 0.64 -16.08
N LYS A 277 -10.02 -0.06 -16.87
CA LYS A 277 -11.18 0.62 -17.50
C LYS A 277 -12.58 0.01 -17.35
N GLU A 278 -12.79 -1.00 -16.49
CA GLU A 278 -14.07 -1.74 -16.48
C GLU A 278 -15.10 -1.34 -15.43
N THR A 279 -14.64 -0.80 -14.32
CA THR A 279 -15.47 -0.44 -13.16
C THR A 279 -16.56 0.55 -13.53
N ALA A 280 -16.22 1.56 -14.33
CA ALA A 280 -17.16 2.57 -14.75
C ALA A 280 -18.18 2.11 -15.80
N ARG A 281 -17.89 1.07 -16.59
CA ARG A 281 -18.87 0.47 -17.50
C ARG A 281 -19.99 -0.24 -16.76
N ARG A 282 -19.69 -0.77 -15.57
CA ARG A 282 -20.63 -1.53 -14.76
C ARG A 282 -21.43 -0.68 -13.79
N GLY A 283 -21.17 0.63 -13.73
CA GLY A 283 -21.87 1.55 -12.84
C GLY A 283 -21.84 1.05 -11.40
N MET A 284 -20.63 0.86 -10.86
CA MET A 284 -20.39 0.41 -9.49
C MET A 284 -19.42 1.36 -8.82
N SER A 285 -19.62 1.73 -7.55
CA SER A 285 -18.70 2.65 -6.89
C SER A 285 -17.35 2.01 -6.61
N PHE A 286 -16.31 2.83 -6.45
CA PHE A 286 -14.97 2.36 -6.12
C PHE A 286 -14.91 1.63 -4.77
N ASP A 287 -15.70 2.03 -3.79
CA ASP A 287 -15.78 1.34 -2.49
C ASP A 287 -16.55 0.02 -2.57
N GLU A 288 -17.65 -0.04 -3.33
CA GLU A 288 -18.34 -1.30 -3.61
C GLU A 288 -17.41 -2.28 -4.32
N LEU A 289 -16.66 -1.81 -5.33
CA LEU A 289 -15.67 -2.60 -6.04
C LEU A 289 -14.66 -3.27 -5.10
N LEU A 290 -14.08 -2.51 -4.17
CA LEU A 290 -13.08 -3.03 -3.23
C LEU A 290 -13.64 -4.08 -2.25
N THR A 291 -14.96 -4.25 -2.17
CA THR A 291 -15.62 -5.24 -1.31
C THR A 291 -16.09 -6.49 -2.04
N ILE A 292 -16.00 -6.52 -3.37
CA ILE A 292 -16.47 -7.64 -4.18
C ILE A 292 -15.28 -8.55 -4.49
N PRO A 293 -15.36 -9.85 -4.10
CA PRO A 293 -14.35 -10.81 -4.51
C PRO A 293 -14.31 -10.94 -6.02
N GLU A 294 -13.13 -10.71 -6.58
CA GLU A 294 -12.81 -10.92 -7.97
C GLU A 294 -13.05 -12.38 -8.33
N GLN A 295 -13.67 -12.65 -9.49
CA GLN A 295 -13.96 -14.03 -9.92
C GLN A 295 -13.10 -14.44 -11.11
N ASP A 296 -12.55 -15.65 -11.06
CA ASP A 296 -11.61 -16.16 -12.08
C ASP A 296 -12.16 -16.18 -13.52
N GLU A 297 -13.48 -16.32 -13.67
CA GLU A 297 -14.14 -16.39 -14.96
C GLU A 297 -14.54 -15.02 -15.55
N TRP A 298 -14.26 -13.93 -14.84
CA TRP A 298 -14.54 -12.60 -15.37
C TRP A 298 -13.65 -12.27 -16.57
N VAL A 299 -14.27 -11.59 -17.53
CA VAL A 299 -13.63 -11.08 -18.75
C VAL A 299 -13.94 -9.59 -18.83
N TYR A 300 -12.88 -8.81 -19.00
CA TYR A 300 -12.89 -7.36 -19.16
C TYR A 300 -12.90 -7.00 -20.65
N SER A 301 -13.19 -5.75 -21.02
CA SER A 301 -13.40 -5.42 -22.44
C SER A 301 -12.17 -5.50 -23.33
N ASP A 302 -10.99 -5.48 -22.73
CA ASP A 302 -9.69 -5.67 -23.35
C ASP A 302 -9.12 -7.09 -23.12
N GLY A 303 -9.85 -7.97 -22.41
CA GLY A 303 -9.51 -9.38 -22.25
C GLY A 303 -9.61 -9.87 -20.80
N LYS A 304 -9.00 -11.02 -20.49
CA LYS A 304 -8.83 -11.44 -19.09
C LYS A 304 -7.67 -10.64 -18.50
N SER A 305 -7.86 -10.09 -17.31
CA SER A 305 -6.80 -9.46 -16.52
C SER A 305 -6.50 -10.34 -15.32
N THR A 306 -5.23 -10.53 -15.01
CA THR A 306 -4.83 -11.38 -13.88
C THR A 306 -3.50 -10.88 -13.31
N THR A 307 -3.40 -10.86 -11.98
CA THR A 307 -2.12 -10.63 -11.31
C THR A 307 -1.15 -11.77 -11.62
N CYS A 308 0.15 -11.56 -11.37
CA CYS A 308 1.18 -12.57 -11.64
C CYS A 308 0.90 -13.89 -10.92
N VAL A 309 0.41 -13.83 -9.69
CA VAL A 309 0.13 -15.01 -8.88
C VAL A 309 -1.19 -15.69 -9.26
N ALA A 310 -2.25 -14.90 -9.50
CA ALA A 310 -3.53 -15.43 -9.95
C ALA A 310 -3.39 -16.15 -11.29
N PHE A 311 -2.51 -15.69 -12.17
CA PHE A 311 -2.22 -16.35 -13.45
C PHE A 311 -1.73 -17.78 -13.24
N ILE A 312 -0.76 -17.96 -12.33
CA ILE A 312 -0.17 -19.26 -12.04
C ILE A 312 -1.16 -20.17 -11.32
N LEU A 313 -1.87 -19.64 -10.33
CA LEU A 313 -2.85 -20.43 -9.59
C LEU A 313 -4.06 -20.81 -10.46
N ALA A 314 -4.44 -19.98 -11.43
CA ALA A 314 -5.47 -20.32 -12.42
C ALA A 314 -4.99 -21.48 -13.31
N MET A 315 -3.71 -21.50 -13.69
CA MET A 315 -3.12 -22.64 -14.38
C MET A 315 -3.13 -23.91 -13.53
N TYR A 316 -2.78 -23.82 -12.24
CA TYR A 316 -2.85 -24.96 -11.32
C TYR A 316 -4.27 -25.47 -11.15
N LYS A 317 -5.25 -24.56 -11.03
CA LYS A 317 -6.67 -24.88 -10.98
C LYS A 317 -7.14 -25.60 -12.23
N ALA A 318 -6.79 -25.10 -13.41
CA ALA A 318 -7.08 -25.77 -14.69
C ALA A 318 -6.38 -27.13 -14.84
N ALA A 319 -5.18 -27.28 -14.28
CA ALA A 319 -4.44 -28.55 -14.23
C ALA A 319 -4.99 -29.54 -13.20
N GLY A 320 -5.98 -29.15 -12.39
CA GLY A 320 -6.64 -30.01 -11.41
C GLY A 320 -5.93 -30.10 -10.05
N VAL A 321 -4.95 -29.22 -9.76
CA VAL A 321 -4.18 -29.23 -8.50
C VAL A 321 -5.09 -29.06 -7.27
N PHE A 322 -6.13 -28.23 -7.38
CA PHE A 322 -7.10 -28.02 -6.28
C PHE A 322 -8.17 -29.11 -6.18
N GLY A 323 -8.24 -30.05 -7.13
CA GLY A 323 -9.18 -31.17 -7.12
C GLY A 323 -10.63 -30.72 -6.88
N PRO A 324 -11.38 -31.33 -5.92
CA PRO A 324 -12.75 -30.95 -5.62
C PRO A 324 -12.95 -29.52 -5.10
N LEU A 325 -11.88 -28.83 -4.68
CA LEU A 325 -11.95 -27.46 -4.19
C LEU A 325 -11.89 -26.41 -5.32
N ALA A 326 -11.66 -26.81 -6.57
CA ALA A 326 -11.51 -25.89 -7.69
C ALA A 326 -12.70 -24.91 -7.80
N ASP A 327 -13.93 -25.40 -7.66
CA ASP A 327 -15.15 -24.58 -7.75
C ASP A 327 -15.40 -23.68 -6.52
N HIS A 328 -14.58 -23.81 -5.48
CA HIS A 328 -14.69 -23.09 -4.21
C HIS A 328 -13.48 -22.22 -3.89
N ILE A 329 -12.58 -22.01 -4.86
CA ILE A 329 -11.40 -21.17 -4.69
C ILE A 329 -11.41 -20.13 -5.80
N GLN A 330 -11.43 -18.84 -5.47
CA GLN A 330 -11.18 -17.75 -6.40
C GLN A 330 -9.70 -17.39 -6.32
N VAL A 331 -8.91 -17.76 -7.32
CA VAL A 331 -7.45 -17.57 -7.27
C VAL A 331 -7.05 -16.11 -7.45
N THR A 332 -7.95 -15.28 -7.96
CA THR A 332 -7.83 -13.82 -8.04
C THR A 332 -7.75 -13.13 -6.69
N GLU A 333 -8.26 -13.76 -5.63
CA GLU A 333 -8.20 -13.26 -4.24
C GLU A 333 -6.87 -13.56 -3.54
N PHE A 334 -5.91 -14.20 -4.23
CA PHE A 334 -4.65 -14.60 -3.64
C PHE A 334 -3.59 -13.53 -3.83
N THR A 335 -2.89 -13.19 -2.74
CA THR A 335 -1.62 -12.47 -2.83
C THR A 335 -0.47 -13.45 -3.07
N ILE A 336 0.72 -12.92 -3.37
CA ILE A 336 1.94 -13.73 -3.48
C ILE A 336 2.21 -14.51 -2.19
N ARG A 337 1.94 -13.90 -1.02
CA ARG A 337 2.05 -14.56 0.28
C ARG A 337 1.18 -15.80 0.34
N ASP A 338 -0.09 -15.67 -0.01
CA ASP A 338 -1.04 -16.75 0.08
C ASP A 338 -0.60 -17.93 -0.79
N ALA A 339 -0.15 -17.64 -2.02
CA ALA A 339 0.30 -18.67 -2.94
C ALA A 339 1.50 -19.49 -2.45
N TYR A 340 2.57 -18.85 -1.96
CA TYR A 340 3.73 -19.62 -1.49
C TYR A 340 3.46 -20.33 -0.14
N THR A 341 2.43 -19.92 0.61
CA THR A 341 2.03 -20.60 1.86
C THR A 341 1.15 -21.82 1.63
N LEU A 342 0.54 -21.97 0.44
CA LEU A 342 -0.26 -23.14 0.09
C LEU A 342 0.58 -24.41 0.18
N ARG A 343 0.03 -25.43 0.86
CA ARG A 343 0.67 -26.74 1.01
C ARG A 343 0.54 -27.59 -0.26
N LEU A 344 1.16 -27.15 -1.34
CA LEU A 344 1.14 -27.76 -2.67
C LEU A 344 2.54 -28.10 -3.21
N PHE A 345 3.59 -27.61 -2.55
CA PHE A 345 4.96 -27.74 -3.00
C PHE A 345 5.66 -28.96 -2.38
N GLU A 346 6.71 -29.44 -3.04
CA GLU A 346 7.55 -30.52 -2.53
C GLU A 346 8.22 -30.11 -1.21
N ASP A 347 7.98 -30.87 -0.15
CA ASP A 347 8.61 -30.70 1.17
C ASP A 347 9.66 -31.80 1.47
N ASN A 348 9.69 -32.87 0.68
CA ASN A 348 10.67 -33.93 0.85
C ASN A 348 12.01 -33.53 0.21
N GLN A 349 12.96 -33.12 1.05
CA GLN A 349 14.31 -32.74 0.62
C GLN A 349 15.05 -33.81 -0.20
N THR A 350 14.67 -35.10 -0.12
CA THR A 350 15.29 -36.17 -0.93
C THR A 350 14.83 -36.17 -2.38
N ARG A 351 13.72 -35.50 -2.68
CA ARG A 351 13.15 -35.35 -4.03
C ARG A 351 13.57 -34.06 -4.71
N LEU A 352 14.16 -33.12 -3.95
CA LEU A 352 14.69 -31.89 -4.53
C LEU A 352 15.92 -32.18 -5.42
N PRO A 353 16.15 -31.37 -6.47
CA PRO A 353 17.30 -31.56 -7.35
C PRO A 353 18.64 -31.54 -6.60
N SER A 354 19.63 -32.29 -7.08
CA SER A 354 20.93 -32.39 -6.38
C SER A 354 21.70 -31.06 -6.27
N TRP A 355 21.42 -30.12 -7.17
CA TRP A 355 21.98 -28.76 -7.14
C TRP A 355 21.26 -27.82 -6.15
N CYS A 356 20.10 -28.22 -5.64
CA CYS A 356 19.31 -27.45 -4.69
C CYS A 356 19.90 -27.55 -3.27
N ASN A 357 19.95 -26.42 -2.55
CA ASN A 357 20.37 -26.39 -1.14
C ASN A 357 21.76 -26.98 -0.86
N THR A 358 22.72 -26.75 -1.76
CA THR A 358 24.12 -27.17 -1.60
C THR A 358 24.91 -26.32 -0.59
N GLU A 359 24.36 -25.17 -0.17
CA GLU A 359 24.94 -24.25 0.80
C GLU A 359 24.68 -24.69 2.25
N LYS A 360 25.47 -24.13 3.20
CA LYS A 360 25.21 -24.33 4.63
C LYS A 360 23.91 -23.61 5.03
N GLY A 361 23.04 -24.32 5.74
CA GLY A 361 21.69 -23.86 6.07
C GLY A 361 20.74 -24.16 4.92
N LYS A 362 20.20 -25.37 4.86
CA LYS A 362 19.25 -25.77 3.81
C LYS A 362 17.96 -24.96 3.93
N LEU A 363 17.46 -24.45 2.81
CA LEU A 363 16.10 -23.92 2.71
C LEU A 363 15.13 -25.07 2.44
N GLU A 364 13.83 -24.83 2.65
CA GLU A 364 12.78 -25.81 2.30
C GLU A 364 12.49 -25.82 0.78
N PHE A 365 12.98 -24.82 0.07
CA PHE A 365 12.85 -24.64 -1.38
C PHE A 365 14.22 -24.37 -2.02
N CYS A 366 14.27 -24.30 -3.35
CA CYS A 366 15.51 -24.08 -4.10
C CYS A 366 15.72 -22.60 -4.40
N GLN A 367 16.82 -22.01 -3.92
CA GLN A 367 17.22 -20.67 -4.29
C GLN A 367 18.27 -20.68 -5.41
N ILE A 368 17.88 -20.19 -6.59
CA ILE A 368 18.71 -20.27 -7.80
C ILE A 368 19.54 -19.01 -8.08
N LEU A 369 19.15 -17.87 -7.53
CA LEU A 369 19.77 -16.57 -7.79
C LEU A 369 19.65 -15.64 -6.56
N GLY A 370 20.55 -14.68 -6.46
CA GLY A 370 20.43 -13.54 -5.55
C GLY A 370 21.49 -13.51 -4.45
N GLU A 371 21.93 -12.31 -4.09
CA GLU A 371 22.94 -12.05 -3.05
C GLU A 371 22.43 -12.39 -1.64
N TYR A 372 21.14 -12.19 -1.39
CA TYR A 372 20.52 -12.40 -0.09
C TYR A 372 19.79 -13.73 -0.06
N ARG A 373 19.79 -14.40 1.09
CA ARG A 373 19.01 -15.59 1.38
C ARG A 373 17.52 -15.22 1.29
N MET A 374 16.79 -15.97 0.47
CA MET A 374 15.36 -15.76 0.30
C MET A 374 14.62 -16.23 1.55
N GLU A 375 13.64 -15.44 1.97
CA GLU A 375 12.77 -15.73 3.09
C GLU A 375 11.34 -15.85 2.56
N LEU A 376 10.62 -16.93 2.93
CA LEU A 376 9.21 -17.14 2.60
C LEU A 376 8.48 -17.61 3.87
N PRO A 377 8.14 -16.71 4.80
CA PRO A 377 7.55 -17.10 6.08
C PRO A 377 6.21 -17.84 5.90
N GLY A 378 6.09 -19.04 6.47
CA GLY A 378 4.91 -19.88 6.32
C GLY A 378 4.85 -20.66 5.00
N TYR A 379 5.97 -20.75 4.27
CA TYR A 379 6.08 -21.55 3.06
C TYR A 379 5.48 -22.96 3.24
N ASN A 380 4.58 -23.34 2.32
CA ASN A 380 4.03 -24.69 2.25
C ASN A 380 3.34 -25.20 3.54
N THR A 381 2.68 -24.31 4.29
CA THR A 381 2.09 -24.66 5.62
C THR A 381 0.57 -24.75 5.65
N ILE A 382 -0.14 -24.16 4.68
CA ILE A 382 -1.60 -24.01 4.74
C ILE A 382 -2.28 -24.94 3.72
N ASP A 383 -3.08 -25.88 4.21
CA ASP A 383 -3.93 -26.70 3.34
C ASP A 383 -5.02 -25.85 2.67
N PRO A 384 -5.28 -26.00 1.35
CA PRO A 384 -6.40 -25.33 0.69
C PRO A 384 -7.75 -25.67 1.34
N TYR A 385 -8.65 -24.69 1.45
CA TYR A 385 -10.04 -24.87 1.92
C TYR A 385 -11.02 -24.00 1.13
N PRO A 386 -12.33 -24.30 1.19
CA PRO A 386 -13.36 -23.53 0.49
C PRO A 386 -13.37 -22.05 0.92
N ASN A 387 -13.52 -21.17 -0.06
CA ASN A 387 -13.62 -19.71 0.05
C ASN A 387 -12.42 -19.05 0.75
N MET A 388 -11.24 -19.67 0.64
CA MET A 388 -9.99 -19.16 1.21
C MET A 388 -9.63 -17.79 0.62
N ASN A 389 -9.16 -16.87 1.47
CA ASN A 389 -8.70 -15.51 1.17
C ASN A 389 -9.79 -14.48 0.83
N GLU A 390 -11.02 -14.91 0.53
CA GLU A 390 -12.11 -13.99 0.15
C GLU A 390 -12.49 -13.01 1.27
N ASN A 391 -12.15 -13.31 2.53
CA ASN A 391 -12.46 -12.47 3.69
C ASN A 391 -11.27 -12.28 4.62
N CYS A 392 -10.04 -12.49 4.14
CA CYS A 392 -8.85 -12.34 4.97
C CYS A 392 -8.46 -10.87 5.11
N PRO A 393 -8.25 -10.37 6.35
CA PRO A 393 -7.53 -9.13 6.53
C PRO A 393 -6.08 -9.34 6.10
N SER A 394 -5.53 -8.39 5.34
CA SER A 394 -4.11 -8.36 5.02
C SER A 394 -3.64 -6.91 5.01
N LEU A 395 -3.43 -6.38 6.22
CA LEU A 395 -2.95 -5.01 6.39
C LEU A 395 -1.70 -4.99 7.30
N PRO A 396 -0.70 -4.15 6.96
CA PRO A 396 0.41 -3.90 7.85
C PRO A 396 -0.04 -3.22 9.14
N PRO A 397 0.71 -3.35 10.25
CA PRO A 397 1.97 -4.08 10.37
C PRO A 397 1.80 -5.55 10.80
N TYR A 398 0.58 -5.99 11.11
CA TYR A 398 0.35 -7.27 11.80
C TYR A 398 0.04 -8.43 10.85
N TYR A 399 -0.56 -8.15 9.69
CA TYR A 399 -0.95 -9.15 8.69
C TYR A 399 -1.66 -10.37 9.30
N GLU A 400 -2.57 -10.08 10.23
CA GLU A 400 -3.31 -11.10 10.96
C GLU A 400 -4.09 -11.97 9.98
N ARG A 401 -3.98 -13.29 10.13
CA ARG A 401 -4.73 -14.24 9.31
C ARG A 401 -5.62 -15.08 10.24
N PRO A 402 -6.89 -14.69 10.44
CA PRO A 402 -7.86 -15.49 11.19
C PRO A 402 -8.00 -16.90 10.60
N SER A 403 -8.38 -17.86 11.45
CA SER A 403 -8.60 -19.23 10.97
C SER A 403 -9.77 -19.27 9.99
N LYS A 404 -9.52 -19.79 8.79
CA LYS A 404 -10.50 -19.94 7.70
C LYS A 404 -11.11 -18.63 7.21
N CYS A 405 -10.31 -17.56 7.19
CA CYS A 405 -10.53 -16.48 6.25
C CYS A 405 -10.02 -16.90 4.86
#